data_AF-A0A2C6C7F6-F1
#
_entry.id   AF-A0A2C6C7F6-F1
#
_cell.length_a   1.000
_cell.length_b   1.000
_cell.length_c   1.000
_cell.angle_alpha   90.00
_cell.angle_beta   90.00
_cell.angle_gamma   90.00
#
_symmetry.space_group_name_H-M   'P 1'
#
loop_
_entity.id
_entity.type
_entity.pdbx_description
1 polymer ?
#
loop_
_entity_poly.entity_id
_entity_poly.type
_entity_poly.pdbx_seq_one_letter_code
_entity_poly.pdbx_strand_id
1 'polypeptide(L)'
;MKLINFLDFNPFKNIMEKMKINKDEKIDIEKIKIIERVRIWKQLSSLSGLDIDINETVSSENGFIKYNEFDKLVAYIRDQRYNNDGTFSLRKFHIAYNCETLSDSRKSGDASKFKIVQNKSPEFIINILSSDARTVIKANVKEKLFVCRNCLKALNYKNYSKVKKK
;
A
#
# COMPACT_ATOMS: atom_id res chain seq x y z
N MET A 1 29.40 11.31 -14.40
CA MET A 1 29.24 10.37 -15.53
C MET A 1 27.86 10.60 -16.14
N LYS A 2 27.73 10.96 -17.42
CA LYS A 2 26.42 11.13 -18.07
C LYS A 2 25.87 9.76 -18.47
N LEU A 3 24.62 9.48 -18.12
CA LEU A 3 23.90 8.29 -18.59
C LEU A 3 23.81 8.32 -20.13
N ILE A 4 24.10 7.18 -20.77
CA ILE A 4 23.94 7.02 -22.21
C ILE A 4 22.45 7.07 -22.54
N ASN A 5 22.09 7.83 -23.57
CA ASN A 5 20.75 7.78 -24.14
C ASN A 5 20.61 6.49 -24.96
N PHE A 6 19.89 5.50 -24.44
CA PHE A 6 19.71 4.20 -25.09
C PHE A 6 18.96 4.28 -26.42
N LEU A 7 18.14 5.31 -26.63
CA LEU A 7 17.43 5.54 -27.89
C LEU A 7 18.38 5.88 -29.04
N ASP A 8 19.53 6.50 -28.71
CA ASP A 8 20.56 6.89 -29.67
C ASP A 8 21.73 5.91 -29.72
N PHE A 9 21.67 4.82 -28.95
CA PHE A 9 22.77 3.86 -28.82
C PHE A 9 22.74 2.82 -29.94
N ASN A 10 23.71 2.87 -30.85
CA ASN A 10 23.79 1.98 -32.03
C ASN A 10 23.68 0.48 -31.72
N PRO A 11 24.32 -0.06 -30.65
CA PRO A 11 24.16 -1.46 -30.31
C PRO A 11 22.70 -1.85 -30.01
N PHE A 12 21.92 -0.95 -29.41
CA PHE A 12 20.49 -1.17 -29.16
C PHE A 12 19.68 -1.18 -30.46
N LYS A 13 19.96 -0.26 -31.40
CA LYS A 13 19.32 -0.23 -32.74
C LYS A 13 19.58 -1.50 -33.55
N ASN A 14 20.78 -2.07 -33.46
CA ASN A 14 21.13 -3.33 -34.11
C ASN A 14 20.38 -4.53 -33.51
N ILE A 15 20.08 -4.50 -32.21
CA ILE A 15 19.27 -5.53 -31.55
C ILE A 15 17.81 -5.43 -32.00
N MET A 16 17.25 -4.21 -32.04
CA MET A 16 15.88 -3.99 -32.53
C MET A 16 15.68 -4.54 -33.94
N GLU A 17 16.64 -4.31 -34.83
CA GLU A 17 16.63 -4.85 -36.19
C GLU A 17 16.64 -6.38 -36.22
N LYS A 18 17.50 -7.03 -35.42
CA LYS A 18 17.52 -8.49 -35.28
C LYS A 18 16.20 -9.05 -34.76
N MET A 19 15.49 -8.28 -33.94
CA MET A 19 14.16 -8.62 -33.43
C MET A 19 13.02 -8.28 -34.40
N LYS A 20 13.32 -7.79 -35.61
CA LYS A 20 12.34 -7.32 -36.62
C LYS A 20 11.46 -6.16 -36.12
N ILE A 21 11.97 -5.35 -35.19
CA ILE A 21 11.34 -4.13 -34.69
C ILE A 21 11.84 -2.95 -35.54
N ASN A 22 10.96 -2.02 -35.89
CA ASN A 22 11.35 -0.87 -36.72
C ASN A 22 12.31 0.05 -35.93
N LYS A 23 13.45 0.43 -36.54
CA LYS A 23 14.47 1.29 -35.91
C LYS A 23 13.96 2.69 -35.58
N ASP A 24 12.92 3.14 -36.29
CA ASP A 24 12.28 4.45 -36.08
C ASP A 24 11.03 4.35 -35.19
N GLU A 25 10.74 3.16 -34.65
CA GLU A 25 9.62 2.95 -33.73
C GLU A 25 9.84 3.74 -32.45
N LYS A 26 9.10 4.85 -32.32
CA LYS A 26 9.13 5.65 -31.11
C LYS A 26 8.48 4.85 -29.99
N ILE A 27 9.22 4.67 -28.89
CA ILE A 27 8.67 4.14 -27.66
C ILE A 27 7.58 5.10 -27.19
N ASP A 28 6.34 4.62 -27.20
CA ASP A 28 5.18 5.36 -26.69
C ASP A 28 5.20 5.34 -25.16
N ILE A 29 5.94 6.29 -24.59
CA ILE A 29 6.09 6.46 -23.13
C ILE A 29 4.71 6.63 -22.47
N GLU A 30 3.73 7.21 -23.16
CA GLU A 30 2.40 7.44 -22.62
C GLU A 30 1.63 6.12 -22.48
N LYS A 31 1.71 5.22 -23.47
CA LYS A 31 1.21 3.85 -23.34
C LYS A 31 1.89 3.08 -22.21
N ILE A 32 3.20 3.21 -22.04
CA ILE A 32 3.92 2.55 -20.92
C ILE A 32 3.36 3.01 -19.58
N LYS A 33 3.20 4.33 -19.39
CA LYS A 33 2.60 4.90 -18.17
C LYS A 33 1.17 4.42 -17.95
N ILE A 34 0.37 4.24 -19.01
CA ILE A 34 -0.98 3.69 -18.89
C ILE A 34 -0.95 2.23 -18.41
N ILE A 35 -0.08 1.40 -18.99
CA ILE A 35 0.07 -0.02 -18.61
C ILE A 35 0.52 -0.15 -17.15
N GLU A 36 1.49 0.67 -16.73
CA GLU A 36 1.95 0.72 -15.33
C GLU A 36 0.81 1.09 -14.37
N ARG A 37 0.02 2.11 -14.70
CA ARG A 37 -1.14 2.51 -13.90
C ARG A 37 -2.19 1.41 -13.78
N VAL A 38 -2.51 0.73 -14.88
CA VAL A 38 -3.45 -0.40 -14.87
C VAL A 38 -2.93 -1.53 -13.98
N ARG A 39 -1.62 -1.81 -14.02
CA ARG A 39 -0.99 -2.83 -13.16
C ARG A 39 -1.08 -2.47 -11.68
N ILE A 40 -0.72 -1.24 -11.31
CA ILE A 40 -0.80 -0.75 -9.93
C ILE A 40 -2.25 -0.79 -9.44
N TRP A 41 -3.19 -0.32 -10.25
CA TRP A 41 -4.61 -0.34 -9.91
C TRP A 41 -5.13 -1.76 -9.63
N LYS A 42 -4.73 -2.73 -10.46
CA LYS A 42 -5.11 -4.14 -10.28
C LYS A 42 -4.57 -4.71 -8.96
N GLN A 43 -3.35 -4.34 -8.57
CA GLN A 43 -2.76 -4.77 -7.31
C GLN A 43 -3.43 -4.09 -6.10
N LEU A 44 -3.65 -2.77 -6.15
CA LEU A 44 -4.34 -2.03 -5.10
C LEU A 44 -5.79 -2.52 -4.91
N SER A 45 -6.49 -2.83 -6.00
CA SER A 45 -7.87 -3.34 -5.97
C SER A 45 -7.97 -4.78 -5.48
N SER A 46 -6.85 -5.50 -5.41
CA SER A 46 -6.83 -6.86 -4.88
C SER A 46 -6.93 -6.85 -3.36
N LEU A 47 -7.54 -7.89 -2.78
CA LEU A 47 -7.59 -8.06 -1.32
C LEU A 47 -6.21 -8.30 -0.68
N SER A 48 -5.22 -8.73 -1.48
CA SER A 48 -3.82 -8.90 -1.06
C SER A 48 -3.05 -7.58 -0.99
N GLY A 49 -3.54 -6.55 -1.67
CA GLY A 49 -2.90 -5.25 -1.70
C GLY A 49 -1.64 -5.12 -2.53
N LEU A 50 -1.05 -3.94 -2.42
CA LEU A 50 0.29 -3.65 -2.89
C LEU A 50 1.23 -3.54 -1.68
N ASP A 51 2.39 -4.19 -1.76
CA ASP A 51 3.50 -3.90 -0.86
C ASP A 51 4.05 -2.53 -1.25
N ILE A 52 3.57 -1.50 -0.54
CA ILE A 52 4.12 -0.15 -0.61
C ILE A 52 4.47 0.19 0.83
N ASP A 53 5.69 0.65 1.04
CA ASP A 53 6.02 1.27 2.31
C ASP A 53 5.09 2.48 2.51
N ILE A 54 4.43 2.58 3.67
CA ILE A 54 3.57 3.71 3.98
C ILE A 54 4.35 5.04 3.99
N ASN A 55 5.69 5.02 4.05
CA ASN A 55 6.54 6.19 3.85
C ASN A 55 6.49 6.77 2.43
N GLU A 56 6.15 5.96 1.43
CA GLU A 56 5.98 6.41 0.04
C GLU A 56 4.59 7.04 -0.20
N THR A 57 3.70 6.96 0.78
CA THR A 57 2.36 7.57 0.71
C THR A 57 2.39 9.03 1.12
N VAL A 58 1.40 9.78 0.66
CA VAL A 58 1.18 11.19 0.98
C VAL A 58 -0.24 11.42 1.49
N SER A 59 -0.48 12.57 2.12
CA SER A 59 -1.84 13.00 2.47
C SER A 59 -2.56 13.48 1.22
N SER A 60 -3.82 13.07 1.04
CA SER A 60 -4.73 13.80 0.16
C SER A 60 -5.23 15.09 0.80
N GLU A 61 -5.91 15.92 0.00
CA GLU A 61 -6.52 17.18 0.43
C GLU A 61 -7.48 16.98 1.61
N ASN A 62 -8.16 15.82 1.66
CA ASN A 62 -9.11 15.48 2.71
C ASN A 62 -8.49 14.64 3.85
N GLY A 63 -7.16 14.50 3.89
CA GLY A 63 -6.44 13.80 4.96
C GLY A 63 -6.38 12.27 4.83
N PHE A 64 -6.87 11.69 3.72
CA PHE A 64 -6.78 10.26 3.46
C PHE A 64 -5.37 9.85 3.01
N ILE A 65 -5.08 8.56 3.10
CA ILE A 65 -3.86 7.98 2.53
C ILE A 65 -3.98 7.99 1.00
N LYS A 66 -2.96 8.56 0.35
CA LYS A 66 -2.83 8.65 -1.11
C LYS A 66 -1.47 8.08 -1.55
N TYR A 67 -1.46 7.40 -2.68
CA TYR A 67 -0.24 6.92 -3.34
C TYR A 67 -0.38 7.17 -4.85
N ASN A 68 0.57 7.91 -5.43
CA ASN A 68 0.47 8.43 -6.79
C ASN A 68 -0.88 9.13 -7.03
N GLU A 69 -1.64 8.76 -8.05
CA GLU A 69 -2.99 9.27 -8.32
C GLU A 69 -4.10 8.57 -7.52
N PHE A 70 -3.80 7.51 -6.76
CA PHE A 70 -4.80 6.74 -6.03
C PHE A 70 -5.04 7.32 -4.63
N ASP A 71 -6.29 7.69 -4.36
CA ASP A 71 -6.74 8.26 -3.08
C ASP A 71 -7.65 7.29 -2.31
N LYS A 72 -7.91 7.61 -1.04
CA LYS A 72 -8.76 6.84 -0.11
C LYS A 72 -8.27 5.41 0.06
N LEU A 73 -6.96 5.27 0.17
CA LEU A 73 -6.31 3.99 0.40
C LEU A 73 -6.41 3.57 1.87
N VAL A 74 -6.28 2.27 2.09
CA VAL A 74 -6.34 1.63 3.40
C VAL A 74 -4.99 1.00 3.70
N ALA A 75 -4.42 1.31 4.86
CA ALA A 75 -3.25 0.64 5.40
C ALA A 75 -3.66 -0.41 6.43
N TYR A 76 -3.15 -1.63 6.31
CA TYR A 76 -3.39 -2.70 7.27
C TYR A 76 -2.16 -3.59 7.43
N ILE A 77 -2.08 -4.33 8.53
CA ILE A 77 -0.97 -5.26 8.77
C ILE A 77 -1.42 -6.64 8.31
N ARG A 78 -0.76 -7.19 7.28
CA ARG A 78 -1.09 -8.54 6.78
C ARG A 78 -0.72 -9.61 7.79
N ASP A 79 0.43 -9.48 8.42
CA ASP A 79 0.95 -10.49 9.34
C ASP A 79 0.62 -10.10 10.79
N GLN A 80 -0.43 -10.71 11.33
CA GLN A 80 -0.94 -10.47 12.67
C GLN A 80 -0.39 -11.52 13.62
N ARG A 81 0.22 -11.11 14.74
CA ARG A 81 0.77 -12.04 15.73
C ARG A 81 -0.04 -12.03 17.02
N TYR A 82 -0.01 -13.13 17.76
CA TYR A 82 -0.43 -13.15 19.16
C TYR A 82 0.38 -12.13 19.98
N ASN A 83 -0.25 -11.59 21.00
CA ASN A 83 0.43 -10.75 21.97
C ASN A 83 1.36 -11.61 22.85
N ASN A 84 2.31 -10.96 23.51
CA ASN A 84 3.30 -11.66 24.35
C ASN A 84 2.66 -12.38 25.55
N ASP A 85 1.47 -11.94 25.97
CA ASP A 85 0.67 -12.53 27.04
C ASP A 85 -0.20 -13.72 26.56
N GLY A 86 -0.07 -14.13 25.30
CA GLY A 86 -0.85 -15.21 24.69
C GLY A 86 -2.25 -14.80 24.24
N THR A 87 -2.66 -13.54 24.42
CA THR A 87 -3.94 -13.05 23.91
C THR A 87 -3.88 -12.78 22.41
N PHE A 88 -5.03 -12.90 21.73
CA PHE A 88 -5.14 -12.56 20.31
C PHE A 88 -6.16 -11.45 20.10
N SER A 89 -5.71 -10.37 19.46
CA SER A 89 -6.58 -9.29 19.03
C SER A 89 -6.16 -8.81 17.65
N LEU A 90 -7.11 -8.78 16.71
CA LEU A 90 -6.86 -8.29 15.36
C LEU A 90 -6.50 -6.80 15.39
N ARG A 91 -5.35 -6.44 14.81
CA ARG A 91 -4.99 -5.02 14.67
C ARG A 91 -5.93 -4.36 13.67
N LYS A 92 -6.20 -3.09 13.95
CA LYS A 92 -7.13 -2.25 13.19
C LYS A 92 -6.51 -1.85 11.84
N PHE A 93 -7.35 -1.50 10.87
CA PHE A 93 -6.91 -0.87 9.64
C PHE A 93 -6.95 0.66 9.75
N HIS A 94 -6.22 1.33 8.88
CA HIS A 94 -6.02 2.77 8.89
C HIS A 94 -6.37 3.40 7.54
N ILE A 95 -7.00 4.57 7.57
CA ILE A 95 -7.45 5.30 6.36
C ILE A 95 -6.97 6.75 6.32
N ALA A 96 -6.57 7.30 7.47
CA ALA A 96 -6.14 8.67 7.62
C ALA A 96 -4.61 8.74 7.59
N TYR A 97 -4.04 9.59 6.74
CA TYR A 97 -2.59 9.72 6.59
C TYR A 97 -1.92 10.19 7.89
N ASN A 98 -2.54 11.17 8.56
CA ASN A 98 -2.09 11.76 9.83
C ASN A 98 -2.61 11.01 11.06
N CYS A 99 -2.94 9.73 10.93
CA CYS A 99 -3.26 8.91 12.09
C CYS A 99 -2.03 8.77 13.00
N GLU A 100 -2.17 9.10 14.28
CA GLU A 100 -1.12 8.99 15.30
C GLU A 100 -0.34 7.67 15.23
N THR A 101 -1.02 6.52 15.20
CA THR A 101 -0.38 5.20 15.09
C THR A 101 0.50 5.03 13.84
N LEU A 102 0.09 5.63 12.72
CA LEU A 102 0.88 5.59 11.49
C LEU A 102 2.06 6.55 11.60
N SER A 103 1.84 7.77 12.10
CA SER A 103 2.89 8.75 12.36
C SER A 103 3.98 8.19 13.29
N ASP A 104 3.60 7.47 14.34
CA ASP A 104 4.54 6.82 15.25
C ASP A 104 5.30 5.69 14.56
N SER A 105 4.61 4.86 13.76
CA SER A 105 5.26 3.79 13.00
C SER A 105 6.24 4.32 11.94
N ARG A 106 5.98 5.49 11.34
CA ARG A 106 6.93 6.15 10.43
C ARG A 106 8.19 6.61 11.18
N LYS A 107 8.04 7.11 12.39
CA LYS A 107 9.16 7.56 13.24
C LYS A 107 9.98 6.39 13.79
N SER A 108 9.35 5.28 14.14
CA SER A 108 10.02 4.11 14.74
C SER A 108 10.69 3.19 13.70
N GLY A 109 10.49 3.42 12.41
CA GLY A 109 10.98 2.54 11.34
C GLY A 109 10.09 1.31 11.08
N ASP A 110 8.95 1.19 11.76
CA ASP A 110 8.02 0.07 11.60
C ASP A 110 6.97 0.29 10.49
N ALA A 111 7.21 1.26 9.61
CA ALA A 111 6.30 1.62 8.51
C ALA A 111 6.13 0.50 7.48
N SER A 112 7.17 -0.31 7.27
CA SER A 112 7.20 -1.41 6.30
C SER A 112 6.25 -2.57 6.60
N LYS A 113 5.70 -2.66 7.82
CA LYS A 113 4.74 -3.71 8.21
C LYS A 113 3.33 -3.51 7.61
N PHE A 114 3.04 -2.33 7.08
CA PHE A 114 1.73 -2.01 6.53
C PHE A 114 1.68 -2.32 5.04
N LYS A 115 0.57 -2.92 4.61
CA LYS A 115 0.19 -3.07 3.20
C LYS A 115 -0.88 -2.05 2.85
N ILE A 116 -0.83 -1.55 1.62
CA ILE A 116 -1.74 -0.54 1.10
C ILE A 116 -2.71 -1.17 0.10
N VAL A 117 -4.00 -0.92 0.31
CA VAL A 117 -5.09 -1.48 -0.52
C VAL A 117 -6.15 -0.44 -0.83
N GLN A 118 -6.86 -0.64 -1.92
CA GLN A 118 -8.13 0.01 -2.19
C GLN A 118 -9.25 -0.96 -1.86
N ASN A 119 -9.57 -1.08 -0.56
CA ASN A 119 -10.60 -1.99 -0.09
C ASN A 119 -11.86 -1.23 0.33
N LYS A 120 -12.99 -1.58 -0.29
CA LYS A 120 -14.32 -1.03 0.03
C LYS A 120 -15.06 -1.88 1.08
N SER A 121 -14.55 -3.08 1.39
CA SER A 121 -15.06 -3.99 2.41
C SER A 121 -14.16 -3.94 3.65
N PRO A 122 -14.69 -4.19 4.87
CA PRO A 122 -13.85 -4.38 6.06
C PRO A 122 -13.15 -5.75 6.11
N GLU A 123 -13.26 -6.59 5.08
CA GLU A 123 -12.63 -7.91 5.01
C GLU A 123 -11.24 -7.86 4.37
N PHE A 124 -10.24 -8.46 5.01
CA PHE A 124 -8.85 -8.46 4.54
C PHE A 124 -8.27 -9.88 4.55
N ILE A 125 -7.31 -10.13 3.65
CA ILE A 125 -6.50 -11.36 3.69
C ILE A 125 -5.32 -11.12 4.63
N ILE A 126 -5.26 -11.89 5.71
CA ILE A 126 -4.19 -11.81 6.72
C ILE A 126 -3.57 -13.18 7.00
N ASN A 127 -2.39 -13.17 7.60
CA ASN A 127 -1.76 -14.32 8.22
C ASN A 127 -1.81 -14.16 9.75
N ILE A 128 -1.97 -15.28 10.46
CA ILE A 128 -1.90 -15.33 11.92
C ILE A 128 -0.62 -16.07 12.30
N LEU A 129 0.27 -15.37 12.98
CA LEU A 129 1.57 -15.85 13.44
C LEU A 129 1.56 -16.13 14.95
N SER A 130 2.44 -17.01 15.41
CA SER A 130 2.81 -17.16 16.83
C SER A 130 3.31 -15.84 17.43
N SER A 131 3.35 -15.73 18.76
CA SER A 131 3.78 -14.52 19.47
C SER A 131 5.23 -14.12 19.13
N ASP A 132 6.10 -15.10 18.91
CA ASP A 132 7.49 -14.92 18.47
C ASP A 132 7.64 -14.63 16.96
N ALA A 133 6.53 -14.58 16.22
CA ALA A 133 6.45 -14.40 14.78
C ALA A 133 7.19 -15.45 13.92
N ARG A 134 7.59 -16.59 14.50
CA ARG A 134 8.36 -17.63 13.78
C ARG A 134 7.48 -18.67 13.09
N THR A 135 6.26 -18.87 13.57
CA THR A 135 5.36 -19.91 13.06
C THR A 135 4.09 -19.29 12.50
N VAL A 136 3.75 -19.65 11.26
CA VAL A 136 2.45 -19.31 10.67
C VAL A 136 1.41 -20.32 11.16
N ILE A 137 0.48 -19.86 11.98
CA ILE A 137 -0.61 -20.68 12.52
C ILE A 137 -1.74 -20.79 11.49
N LYS A 138 -2.07 -19.69 10.82
CA LYS A 138 -3.04 -19.65 9.72
C LYS A 138 -2.54 -18.72 8.62
N ALA A 139 -2.60 -19.19 7.37
CA ALA A 139 -2.17 -18.40 6.21
C ALA A 139 -3.37 -17.99 5.36
N ASN A 140 -3.33 -16.77 4.81
CA ASN A 140 -4.30 -16.23 3.86
C ASN A 140 -5.77 -16.36 4.29
N VAL A 141 -6.07 -16.17 5.57
CA VAL A 141 -7.44 -16.20 6.08
C VAL A 141 -8.12 -14.86 5.82
N LYS A 142 -9.41 -14.91 5.49
CA LYS A 142 -10.24 -13.73 5.28
C LYS A 142 -10.86 -13.32 6.61
N GLU A 143 -10.49 -12.16 7.12
CA GLU A 143 -10.94 -11.68 8.43
C GLU A 143 -11.47 -10.25 8.36
N LYS A 144 -12.44 -9.93 9.22
CA LYS A 144 -13.01 -8.60 9.31
C LYS A 144 -12.18 -7.74 10.27
N LEU A 145 -11.56 -6.68 9.77
CA LEU A 145 -10.82 -5.72 10.59
C LEU A 145 -11.69 -4.51 10.91
N PHE A 146 -11.41 -3.87 12.05
CA PHE A 146 -12.07 -2.62 12.43
C PHE A 146 -11.20 -1.41 12.10
N VAL A 147 -11.84 -0.27 11.84
CA VAL A 147 -11.13 0.99 11.60
C VAL A 147 -10.47 1.50 12.88
N CYS A 148 -9.27 2.07 12.75
CA CYS A 148 -8.57 2.72 13.85
C CYS A 148 -9.34 3.96 14.33
N ARG A 149 -9.58 4.06 15.64
CA ARG A 149 -10.25 5.23 16.25
C ARG A 149 -9.48 6.54 16.02
N ASN A 150 -8.15 6.48 15.96
CA ASN A 150 -7.32 7.66 15.68
C ASN A 150 -7.50 8.14 14.23
N CYS A 151 -7.79 7.25 13.27
CA CYS A 151 -8.18 7.67 11.93
C CYS A 151 -9.52 8.41 11.93
N LEU A 152 -10.51 7.93 12.69
CA LEU A 152 -11.82 8.58 12.79
C LEU A 152 -11.71 9.99 13.38
N LYS A 153 -10.85 10.17 14.39
CA LYS A 153 -10.52 11.49 14.95
C LYS A 153 -9.82 12.38 13.93
N ALA A 154 -8.77 11.88 13.28
CA ALA A 154 -7.95 12.64 12.33
C ALA A 154 -8.77 13.16 11.14
N LEU A 155 -9.72 12.37 10.65
CA LEU A 155 -10.64 12.77 9.57
C LEU A 155 -11.88 13.50 10.08
N ASN A 156 -12.02 13.69 11.39
CA ASN A 156 -13.22 14.19 12.05
C ASN A 156 -14.52 13.54 11.52
N TYR A 157 -14.48 12.22 11.27
CA TYR A 157 -15.57 11.51 10.60
C TYR A 157 -16.86 11.64 11.39
N LYS A 158 -17.93 12.17 10.78
CA LYS A 158 -19.22 12.42 11.46
C LYS A 158 -19.07 13.20 12.78
N ASN A 159 -18.15 14.17 12.83
CA ASN A 159 -17.83 14.93 14.05
C ASN A 159 -17.39 14.04 15.22
N TYR A 160 -16.68 12.94 14.96
CA TYR A 160 -16.21 11.99 15.98
C TYR A 160 -15.49 12.68 17.15
N SER A 161 -14.76 13.76 16.87
CA SER A 161 -14.06 14.58 17.86
C SER A 161 -14.98 15.26 18.88
N LYS A 162 -16.26 15.47 18.53
CA LYS A 162 -17.27 16.13 19.37
C LYS A 162 -18.17 15.16 20.13
N VAL A 163 -18.04 13.85 19.89
CA VAL A 163 -18.84 12.83 20.60
C VAL A 163 -18.27 12.69 22.02
N LYS A 164 -19.00 13.18 23.03
CA LYS A 164 -18.66 12.98 24.44
C LYS A 164 -18.52 11.47 24.68
N LYS A 165 -17.39 11.05 25.28
CA LYS A 165 -17.23 9.68 25.78
C LYS A 165 -18.34 9.45 26.81
N LYS A 166 -19.31 8.60 26.49
CA LYS A 166 -20.20 8.00 27.49
C LYS A 166 -19.44 6.92 28.23
#